data_AF-A0A2S2PDC2-F1
#
_entry.id   AF-A0A2S2PDC2-F1
#
_cell.length_a   1.000
_cell.length_b   1.000
_cell.length_c   1.000
_cell.angle_alpha   90.00
_cell.angle_beta   90.00
_cell.angle_gamma   90.00
#
_symmetry.space_group_name_H-M   'P 1'
#
loop_
_entity.id
_entity.type
_entity.pdbx_description
1 polymer ?
#
loop_
_entity_poly.entity_id
_entity_poly.type
_entity_poly.pdbx_seq_one_letter_code
_entity_poly.pdbx_strand_id
1 'polypeptide(L)'
;SVTSISFIIPSAQCDFHMTSSHKGFLNGAMMIGMLIGSFIWGYVADSKGRRFTLIICMLMDGLFNILSSVSQIYSIFLICRLLSGFGVSGSTTLFSYLVEFLNIKYREKFLSWMEMFWTSGIILLPCVAWIIIPQTFRIENEYILFKSWNLFIIMCSLPSITLAFLLMKMPESPKFLLAQGNHKETINCLKFVHRWNSNSGDKFPVSSIIMPSSNNKSNNGFFDGLYKSTIDLFTSKFKVIAIVTCIIHFCATTR
;
A
#
# COMPACT_ATOMS: atom_id res chain seq x y z
N SER A 1 0.95 9.80 -1.61
CA SER A 1 0.85 9.83 -0.12
C SER A 1 -0.16 10.84 0.37
N VAL A 2 -0.88 10.57 1.47
CA VAL A 2 -1.90 11.48 2.03
C VAL A 2 -1.33 12.87 2.34
N THR A 3 -0.17 12.90 2.97
CA THR A 3 0.52 14.12 3.39
C THR A 3 0.97 15.00 2.21
N SER A 4 1.19 14.41 1.02
CA SER A 4 1.60 15.18 -0.16
C SER A 4 0.50 16.15 -0.63
N ILE A 5 -0.78 15.82 -0.39
CA ILE A 5 -1.92 16.66 -0.79
C ILE A 5 -1.90 18.00 -0.04
N SER A 6 -1.60 17.96 1.26
CA SER A 6 -1.56 19.16 2.10
C SER A 6 -0.58 20.22 1.59
N PHE A 7 0.54 19.80 0.97
CA PHE A 7 1.54 20.72 0.42
C PHE A 7 1.15 21.29 -0.95
N ILE A 8 0.41 20.53 -1.76
CA ILE A 8 0.01 20.98 -3.11
C ILE A 8 -1.26 21.83 -3.11
N ILE A 9 -2.15 21.67 -2.12
CA ILE A 9 -3.45 22.38 -2.07
C ILE A 9 -3.28 23.90 -2.27
N PRO A 10 -2.34 24.60 -1.59
CA PRO A 10 -2.18 26.04 -1.75
C PRO A 10 -1.80 26.43 -3.19
N SER A 11 -0.89 25.67 -3.82
CA SER A 11 -0.44 25.94 -5.19
C SER A 11 -1.51 25.58 -6.23
N ALA A 12 -2.22 24.47 -6.04
CA ALA A 12 -3.28 24.01 -6.93
C ALA A 12 -4.58 24.84 -6.77
N GLN A 13 -4.77 25.53 -5.65
CA GLN A 13 -5.96 26.36 -5.42
C GLN A 13 -6.15 27.41 -6.51
N CYS A 14 -5.07 28.08 -6.92
CA CYS A 14 -5.12 29.12 -7.96
C CYS A 14 -5.47 28.55 -9.34
N ASP A 15 -5.10 27.29 -9.60
CA ASP A 15 -5.25 26.66 -10.93
C ASP A 15 -6.67 26.17 -11.17
N PHE A 16 -7.28 25.58 -10.14
CA PHE A 16 -8.64 25.05 -10.21
C PHE A 16 -9.70 26.02 -9.65
N HIS A 17 -9.30 27.24 -9.27
CA HIS A 17 -10.16 28.21 -8.57
C HIS A 17 -10.90 27.60 -7.37
N MET A 18 -10.19 26.85 -6.51
CA MET A 18 -10.82 26.06 -5.45
C MET A 18 -11.38 26.92 -4.31
N THR A 19 -12.63 26.66 -3.93
CA THR A 19 -13.24 27.13 -2.68
C THR A 19 -12.78 26.28 -1.49
N SER A 20 -13.00 26.76 -0.26
CA SER A 20 -12.68 26.02 0.96
C SER A 20 -13.36 24.64 1.02
N SER A 21 -14.61 24.54 0.53
CA SER A 21 -15.35 23.28 0.45
C SER A 21 -14.68 22.27 -0.48
N HIS A 22 -14.18 22.71 -1.64
CA HIS A 22 -13.48 21.83 -2.59
C HIS A 22 -12.21 21.22 -1.98
N LYS A 23 -11.44 22.00 -1.22
CA LYS A 23 -10.26 21.47 -0.50
C LYS A 23 -10.64 20.37 0.50
N GLY A 24 -11.73 20.57 1.23
CA GLY A 24 -12.27 19.59 2.17
C GLY A 24 -12.69 18.29 1.46
N PHE A 25 -13.43 18.41 0.35
CA PHE A 25 -13.82 17.25 -0.46
C PHE A 25 -12.62 16.50 -1.02
N LEU A 26 -11.56 17.19 -1.44
CA LEU A 26 -10.35 16.56 -1.95
C LEU A 26 -9.67 15.66 -0.92
N ASN A 27 -9.49 16.16 0.31
CA ASN A 27 -8.94 15.38 1.41
C ASN A 27 -9.89 14.24 1.82
N GLY A 28 -11.18 14.52 1.90
CA GLY A 28 -12.20 13.52 2.22
C GLY A 28 -12.27 12.39 1.20
N ALA A 29 -12.19 12.69 -0.10
CA ALA A 29 -12.22 11.69 -1.16
C ALA A 29 -11.05 10.70 -1.07
N MET A 30 -9.86 11.17 -0.70
CA MET A 30 -8.72 10.27 -0.48
C MET A 30 -8.96 9.34 0.73
N MET A 31 -9.51 9.88 1.83
CA MET A 31 -9.84 9.07 3.02
C MET A 31 -10.91 8.02 2.72
N ILE A 32 -11.93 8.38 1.95
CA ILE A 32 -12.97 7.45 1.49
C ILE A 32 -12.35 6.36 0.60
N GLY A 33 -11.47 6.73 -0.33
CA GLY A 33 -10.72 5.77 -1.14
C GLY A 33 -9.93 4.79 -0.29
N MET A 34 -9.21 5.27 0.73
CA MET A 34 -8.45 4.44 1.66
C MET A 34 -9.35 3.48 2.44
N LEU A 35 -10.49 3.97 2.94
CA LEU A 35 -11.48 3.17 3.68
C LEU A 35 -12.00 2.01 2.81
N ILE A 36 -12.41 2.29 1.58
CA ILE A 36 -12.94 1.26 0.67
C ILE A 36 -11.82 0.28 0.29
N GLY A 37 -10.63 0.80 0.00
CA GLY A 37 -9.48 -0.01 -0.40
C GLY A 37 -8.99 -0.95 0.70
N SER A 38 -9.05 -0.57 1.98
CA SER A 38 -8.54 -1.42 3.07
C SER A 38 -9.28 -2.76 3.17
N PHE A 39 -10.61 -2.76 3.00
CA PHE A 39 -11.42 -3.99 2.97
C PHE A 39 -11.10 -4.86 1.75
N ILE A 40 -11.03 -4.24 0.57
CA ILE A 40 -10.80 -4.97 -0.69
C ILE A 40 -9.39 -5.55 -0.74
N TRP A 41 -8.36 -4.75 -0.45
CA TRP A 41 -6.98 -5.20 -0.49
C TRP A 41 -6.68 -6.25 0.58
N GLY A 42 -7.31 -6.19 1.75
CA GLY A 42 -7.20 -7.24 2.76
C GLY A 42 -7.64 -8.60 2.22
N TYR A 43 -8.83 -8.67 1.63
CA TYR A 43 -9.33 -9.89 1.01
C TYR A 43 -8.49 -10.35 -0.19
N VAL A 44 -8.06 -9.42 -1.06
CA VAL A 44 -7.22 -9.77 -2.22
C VAL A 44 -5.85 -10.30 -1.78
N ALA A 45 -5.25 -9.74 -0.73
CA ALA A 45 -3.98 -10.20 -0.16
C ALA A 45 -4.06 -11.64 0.37
N ASP A 46 -5.17 -12.01 1.00
CA ASP A 46 -5.39 -13.34 1.55
C ASP A 46 -5.80 -14.39 0.49
N SER A 47 -6.45 -13.95 -0.59
CA SER A 47 -6.93 -14.83 -1.66
C SER A 47 -5.94 -15.04 -2.81
N LYS A 48 -5.36 -13.96 -3.33
CA LYS A 48 -4.46 -13.97 -4.50
C LYS A 48 -2.98 -13.87 -4.15
N GLY A 49 -2.65 -13.58 -2.90
CA GLY A 49 -1.28 -13.43 -2.44
C GLY A 49 -0.91 -11.98 -2.17
N ARG A 50 0.07 -11.80 -1.29
CA ARG A 50 0.45 -10.49 -0.75
C ARG A 50 1.31 -9.72 -1.74
N ARG A 51 2.24 -10.36 -2.43
CA ARG A 51 3.08 -9.69 -3.43
C ARG A 51 2.24 -9.26 -4.64
N PHE A 52 1.29 -10.09 -5.09
CA PHE A 52 0.36 -9.69 -6.14
C PHE A 52 -0.44 -8.43 -5.76
N THR A 53 -1.03 -8.42 -4.56
CA THR A 53 -1.73 -7.24 -4.03
C THR A 53 -0.82 -6.01 -3.99
N LEU A 54 0.40 -6.16 -3.48
CA LEU A 54 1.35 -5.04 -3.36
C LEU A 54 1.76 -4.47 -4.71
N ILE A 55 2.00 -5.31 -5.71
CA ILE A 55 2.36 -4.84 -7.06
C ILE A 55 1.21 -4.03 -7.65
N ILE A 56 -0.02 -4.54 -7.58
CA ILE A 56 -1.17 -3.84 -8.17
C ILE A 56 -1.44 -2.54 -7.43
N CYS A 57 -1.49 -2.55 -6.09
CA CYS A 57 -1.84 -1.34 -5.34
C CYS A 57 -0.78 -0.23 -5.53
N MET A 58 0.51 -0.58 -5.59
CA MET A 58 1.61 0.37 -5.81
C MET A 58 1.61 0.93 -7.24
N LEU A 59 1.36 0.09 -8.25
CA LEU A 59 1.19 0.56 -9.63
C LEU A 59 -0.03 1.47 -9.75
N MET A 60 -1.14 1.09 -9.12
CA MET A 60 -2.38 1.85 -9.16
C MET A 60 -2.22 3.22 -8.50
N ASP A 61 -1.59 3.29 -7.32
CA ASP A 61 -1.24 4.55 -6.67
C ASP A 61 -0.32 5.41 -7.53
N GLY A 62 0.75 4.82 -8.09
CA GLY A 62 1.70 5.54 -8.94
C GLY A 62 1.06 6.12 -10.21
N LEU A 63 0.31 5.29 -10.95
CA LEU A 63 -0.35 5.68 -12.20
C LEU A 63 -1.40 6.76 -11.98
N PHE A 64 -2.26 6.62 -10.96
CA PHE A 64 -3.27 7.66 -10.68
C PHE A 64 -2.65 8.93 -10.11
N ASN A 65 -1.53 8.87 -9.38
CA ASN A 65 -0.80 10.08 -9.00
C ASN A 65 -0.23 10.81 -10.23
N ILE A 66 0.41 10.10 -11.16
CA ILE A 66 0.89 10.69 -12.43
C ILE A 66 -0.27 11.27 -13.23
N LEU A 67 -1.37 10.53 -13.36
CA LEU A 67 -2.56 11.01 -14.08
C LEU A 67 -3.15 12.27 -13.41
N SER A 68 -3.20 12.29 -12.07
CA SER A 68 -3.64 13.47 -11.32
C SER A 68 -2.74 14.68 -11.53
N SER A 69 -1.44 14.47 -11.76
CA SER A 69 -0.47 15.53 -12.03
C SER A 69 -0.64 16.20 -13.40
N VAL A 70 -1.31 15.54 -14.35
CA VAL A 70 -1.56 16.09 -15.69
C VAL A 70 -2.98 16.62 -15.82
N SER A 71 -3.86 16.26 -14.88
CA SER A 71 -5.26 16.66 -14.88
C SER A 71 -5.44 18.17 -14.65
N GLN A 72 -6.18 18.83 -15.53
CA GLN A 72 -6.58 20.25 -15.42
C GLN A 72 -8.03 20.44 -14.99
N ILE A 73 -8.80 19.35 -14.92
CA ILE A 73 -10.21 19.38 -14.50
C ILE A 73 -10.30 18.92 -13.04
N TYR A 74 -10.92 19.73 -12.18
CA TYR A 74 -11.06 19.45 -10.75
C TYR A 74 -11.71 18.08 -10.48
N SER A 75 -12.77 17.73 -11.22
CA SER A 75 -13.47 16.46 -11.05
C SER A 75 -12.60 15.24 -11.37
N ILE A 76 -11.79 15.32 -12.43
CA ILE A 76 -10.84 14.25 -12.80
C ILE A 76 -9.75 14.15 -11.74
N PHE A 77 -9.24 15.29 -11.27
CA PHE A 77 -8.26 15.35 -10.19
C PHE A 77 -8.81 14.68 -8.90
N LEU A 78 -10.05 14.99 -8.53
CA LEU A 78 -10.73 14.39 -7.37
C LEU A 78 -10.87 12.86 -7.50
N ILE A 79 -11.32 12.37 -8.66
CA ILE A 79 -11.47 10.93 -8.91
C ILE A 79 -10.10 10.23 -8.87
N CYS A 80 -9.08 10.81 -9.51
CA CYS A 80 -7.72 10.26 -9.45
C CYS A 80 -7.20 10.19 -8.01
N ARG A 81 -7.52 11.17 -7.17
CA ARG A 81 -7.12 11.20 -5.75
C ARG A 81 -7.87 10.16 -4.91
N LEU A 82 -9.14 9.93 -5.19
CA LEU A 82 -9.90 8.84 -4.58
C LEU A 82 -9.27 7.49 -4.94
N LEU A 83 -8.96 7.27 -6.23
CA LEU A 83 -8.36 6.01 -6.71
C LEU A 83 -6.92 5.81 -6.21
N SER A 84 -6.11 6.88 -6.13
CA SER A 84 -4.81 6.82 -5.46
C SER A 84 -4.97 6.48 -3.97
N GLY A 85 -5.93 7.09 -3.27
CA GLY A 85 -6.26 6.74 -1.89
C GLY A 85 -6.61 5.26 -1.72
N PHE A 86 -7.39 4.70 -2.65
CA PHE A 86 -7.65 3.26 -2.71
C PHE A 86 -6.37 2.45 -2.88
N GLY A 87 -5.43 2.86 -3.75
CA GLY A 87 -4.14 2.17 -3.92
C GLY A 87 -3.25 2.23 -2.68
N VAL A 88 -3.21 3.39 -2.01
CA VAL A 88 -2.38 3.62 -0.81
C VAL A 88 -2.75 2.68 0.32
N SER A 89 -4.04 2.35 0.54
CA SER A 89 -4.42 1.47 1.65
C SER A 89 -3.87 0.04 1.50
N GLY A 90 -3.67 -0.45 0.27
CA GLY A 90 -3.03 -1.74 -0.01
C GLY A 90 -1.55 -1.80 0.37
N SER A 91 -0.88 -0.64 0.53
CA SER A 91 0.53 -0.61 0.96
C SER A 91 0.75 -1.20 2.36
N THR A 92 -0.29 -1.21 3.20
CA THR A 92 -0.23 -1.81 4.54
C THR A 92 0.01 -3.33 4.51
N THR A 93 -0.32 -4.00 3.40
CA THR A 93 0.00 -5.42 3.17
C THR A 93 1.52 -5.68 3.17
N LEU A 94 2.35 -4.65 3.00
CA LEU A 94 3.81 -4.74 2.98
C LEU A 94 4.36 -5.22 4.31
N PHE A 95 3.77 -4.77 5.42
CA PHE A 95 4.14 -5.19 6.76
C PHE A 95 3.93 -6.69 6.93
N SER A 96 2.74 -7.17 6.58
CA SER A 96 2.40 -8.59 6.63
C SER A 96 3.29 -9.42 5.70
N TYR A 97 3.58 -8.93 4.50
CA TYR A 97 4.47 -9.60 3.54
C TYR A 97 5.88 -9.78 4.12
N LEU A 98 6.52 -8.72 4.61
CA LEU A 98 7.90 -8.77 5.09
C LEU A 98 8.04 -9.57 6.38
N VAL A 99 7.09 -9.45 7.31
CA VAL A 99 7.09 -10.21 8.58
C VAL A 99 7.06 -11.74 8.37
N GLU A 100 6.57 -12.21 7.22
CA GLU A 100 6.57 -13.64 6.91
C GLU A 100 7.93 -14.22 6.51
N PHE A 101 8.85 -13.37 6.04
CA PHE A 101 10.24 -13.75 5.78
C PHE A 101 11.11 -13.70 7.03
N LEU A 102 10.63 -13.07 8.10
CA LEU A 102 11.39 -12.85 9.34
C LEU A 102 11.16 -13.95 10.38
N ASN A 103 12.26 -14.29 11.05
CA ASN A 103 12.24 -15.12 12.24
C ASN A 103 11.53 -14.37 13.39
N ILE A 104 10.71 -15.11 14.17
CA ILE A 104 9.86 -14.60 15.25
C ILE A 104 10.64 -13.69 16.21
N LYS A 105 11.87 -14.06 16.56
CA LYS A 105 12.74 -13.30 17.48
C LYS A 105 13.03 -11.85 17.04
N TYR A 106 13.08 -11.57 15.74
CA TYR A 106 13.48 -10.27 15.20
C TYR A 106 12.31 -9.48 14.59
N ARG A 107 11.09 -10.03 14.63
CA ARG A 107 9.91 -9.42 13.98
C ARG A 107 9.60 -8.04 14.52
N GLU A 108 9.54 -7.90 15.84
CA GLU A 108 9.19 -6.62 16.49
C GLU A 108 10.22 -5.54 16.17
N LYS A 109 11.51 -5.85 16.33
CA LYS A 109 12.60 -4.93 16.01
C LYS A 109 12.55 -4.47 14.55
N PHE A 110 12.32 -5.40 13.62
CA PHE A 110 12.23 -5.05 12.20
C PHE A 110 11.01 -4.18 11.90
N LEU A 111 9.86 -4.48 12.50
CA LEU A 111 8.65 -3.68 12.37
C LEU A 111 8.88 -2.24 12.86
N SER A 112 9.58 -2.07 14.00
CA SER A 112 9.97 -0.74 14.48
C SER A 112 10.88 0.01 13.50
N TRP A 113 11.86 -0.68 12.88
CA TRP A 113 12.70 -0.06 11.85
C TRP A 113 11.88 0.42 10.64
N MET A 114 10.88 -0.36 10.21
CA MET A 114 10.01 0.03 9.10
C MET A 114 9.22 1.31 9.41
N GLU A 115 8.67 1.41 10.62
CA GLU A 115 7.97 2.61 11.11
C GLU A 115 8.91 3.83 11.18
N MET A 116 10.17 3.62 11.59
CA MET A 116 11.18 4.69 11.56
C MET A 116 11.45 5.18 10.13
N PHE A 117 11.55 4.28 9.15
CA PHE A 117 11.71 4.67 7.74
C PHE A 117 10.48 5.39 7.20
N TRP A 118 9.27 4.97 7.57
CA TRP A 118 8.04 5.67 7.19
C TRP A 118 8.01 7.10 7.75
N THR A 119 8.31 7.25 9.03
CA THR A 119 8.39 8.57 9.69
C THR A 119 9.45 9.45 9.04
N SER A 120 10.63 8.89 8.74
CA SER A 120 11.71 9.60 8.04
C SER A 120 11.27 10.10 6.65
N GLY A 121 10.50 9.28 5.92
CA GLY A 121 9.92 9.67 4.64
C GLY A 121 8.93 10.83 4.75
N ILE A 122 8.09 10.85 5.80
CA ILE A 122 7.18 11.96 6.07
C ILE A 122 7.95 13.25 6.39
N ILE A 123 9.08 13.18 7.09
CA ILE A 123 9.93 14.34 7.40
C ILE A 123 10.67 14.85 6.16
N LEU A 124 11.12 13.95 5.28
CA LEU A 124 11.81 14.33 4.05
C LEU A 124 10.88 14.96 3.02
N LEU A 125 9.59 14.58 3.01
CA LEU A 125 8.60 15.06 2.07
C LEU A 125 8.41 16.60 2.04
N PRO A 126 8.24 17.32 3.17
CA PRO A 126 8.18 18.78 3.19
C PRO A 126 9.50 19.43 2.77
N CYS A 127 10.66 18.82 3.05
CA CYS A 127 11.95 19.33 2.56
C CYS A 127 12.00 19.31 1.03
N VAL A 128 11.52 18.22 0.42
CA VAL A 128 11.40 18.10 -1.04
C VAL A 128 10.37 19.11 -1.58
N ALA A 129 9.23 19.26 -0.91
CA ALA A 129 8.20 20.23 -1.29
C ALA A 129 8.74 21.67 -1.26
N TRP A 130 9.51 22.03 -0.23
CA TRP A 130 10.14 23.34 -0.08
C TRP A 130 11.14 23.63 -1.19
N ILE A 131 11.86 22.63 -1.70
CA ILE A 131 12.81 22.82 -2.80
C ILE A 131 12.08 22.96 -4.14
N ILE A 132 11.04 22.17 -4.37
CA ILE A 132 10.38 22.06 -5.68
C ILE A 132 9.30 23.12 -5.90
N ILE A 133 8.39 23.32 -4.93
CA ILE A 133 7.21 24.19 -5.09
C ILE A 133 7.56 25.66 -5.42
N PRO A 134 8.56 26.31 -4.78
CA PRO A 134 8.87 27.71 -5.08
C PRO A 134 9.63 27.91 -6.40
N GLN A 135 10.06 26.84 -7.08
CA GLN A 135 10.66 26.99 -8.41
C GLN A 135 9.59 27.49 -9.38
N THR A 136 9.94 28.41 -10.27
CA THR A 136 9.05 28.94 -11.31
C THR A 136 9.07 28.07 -12.57
N PHE A 137 9.02 26.74 -12.41
CA PHE A 137 8.87 25.84 -13.54
C PHE A 137 7.44 25.95 -14.10
N ARG A 138 7.31 26.57 -15.27
CA ARG A 138 6.07 26.65 -16.04
C ARG A 138 6.38 26.17 -17.45
N ILE A 139 5.89 24.99 -17.79
CA ILE A 139 5.90 24.48 -19.16
C ILE A 139 4.44 24.52 -19.61
N GLU A 140 4.17 25.35 -20.61
CA GLU A 140 2.83 25.59 -21.13
C GLU A 140 2.81 25.11 -22.57
N ASN A 141 2.11 24.00 -22.81
CA ASN A 141 1.74 23.55 -24.14
C ASN A 141 0.25 23.85 -24.35
N GLU A 142 -0.22 23.95 -25.60
CA GLU A 142 -1.63 24.28 -25.92
C GLU A 142 -2.67 23.36 -25.25
N TYR A 143 -2.26 22.17 -24.81
CA TYR A 143 -3.13 21.18 -24.15
C TYR A 143 -2.76 20.91 -22.68
N ILE A 144 -1.53 21.22 -22.24
CA ILE A 144 -1.00 20.82 -20.92
C ILE A 144 -0.33 22.00 -20.22
N LEU A 145 -0.91 22.42 -19.09
CA LEU A 145 -0.29 23.36 -18.16
C LEU A 145 0.46 22.58 -17.08
N PHE A 146 1.80 22.62 -17.14
CA PHE A 146 2.67 21.89 -16.22
C PHE A 146 3.39 22.86 -15.27
N LYS A 147 3.08 22.78 -13.98
CA LYS A 147 3.69 23.59 -12.91
C LYS A 147 4.57 22.76 -11.98
N SER A 148 5.30 23.45 -11.11
CA SER A 148 6.15 22.84 -10.07
C SER A 148 5.43 21.87 -9.14
N TRP A 149 4.14 22.09 -8.83
CA TRP A 149 3.36 21.16 -8.01
C TRP A 149 3.04 19.84 -8.74
N ASN A 150 2.96 19.86 -10.08
CA ASN A 150 2.83 18.65 -10.90
C ASN A 150 4.11 17.81 -10.81
N LEU A 151 5.27 18.46 -10.97
CA LEU A 151 6.57 17.81 -10.80
C LEU A 151 6.70 17.17 -9.42
N PHE A 152 6.25 17.85 -8.36
CA PHE A 152 6.26 17.31 -6.99
C PHE A 152 5.43 16.03 -6.87
N ILE A 153 4.23 15.97 -7.48
CA ILE A 153 3.39 14.76 -7.47
C ILE A 153 4.06 13.60 -8.22
N ILE A 154 4.66 13.89 -9.39
CA ILE A 154 5.39 12.88 -10.17
C ILE A 154 6.55 12.34 -9.35
N MET A 155 7.35 13.20 -8.72
CA MET A 155 8.45 12.79 -7.84
C MET A 155 7.95 11.91 -6.68
N CYS A 156 6.79 12.23 -6.11
CA CYS A 156 6.17 11.40 -5.07
C CYS A 156 5.66 10.04 -5.58
N SER A 157 5.35 9.92 -6.87
CA SER A 157 4.88 8.67 -7.48
C SER A 157 6.00 7.70 -7.86
N LEU A 158 7.21 8.21 -8.09
CA LEU A 158 8.37 7.41 -8.51
C LEU A 158 8.75 6.30 -7.51
N PRO A 159 8.80 6.55 -6.19
CA PRO A 159 9.06 5.48 -5.22
C PRO A 159 8.04 4.35 -5.27
N SER A 160 6.74 4.67 -5.40
CA SER A 160 5.66 3.66 -5.50
C SER A 160 5.86 2.76 -6.73
N ILE A 161 6.12 3.36 -7.89
CA ILE A 161 6.33 2.61 -9.14
C ILE A 161 7.62 1.78 -9.07
N THR A 162 8.69 2.37 -8.57
CA THR A 162 9.99 1.67 -8.41
C THR A 162 9.84 0.46 -7.50
N LEU A 163 9.12 0.61 -6.38
CA LEU A 163 8.84 -0.50 -5.47
C LEU A 163 8.02 -1.60 -6.15
N ALA A 164 7.02 -1.26 -6.96
CA ALA A 164 6.25 -2.25 -7.71
C ALA A 164 7.14 -3.10 -8.64
N PHE A 165 8.06 -2.47 -9.37
CA PHE A 165 9.02 -3.19 -10.22
C PHE A 165 10.02 -4.03 -9.42
N LEU A 166 10.47 -3.56 -8.26
CA LEU A 166 11.33 -4.35 -7.37
C LEU A 166 10.59 -5.59 -6.83
N LEU A 167 9.32 -5.44 -6.47
CA LEU A 167 8.48 -6.55 -6.00
C LEU A 167 8.22 -7.60 -7.07
N MET A 168 8.27 -7.25 -8.36
CA MET A 168 8.21 -8.24 -9.45
C MET A 168 9.39 -9.22 -9.41
N LYS A 169 10.55 -8.85 -8.84
CA LYS A 169 11.71 -9.74 -8.71
C LYS A 169 11.70 -10.59 -7.43
N MET A 170 10.87 -10.24 -6.45
CA MET A 170 10.79 -10.95 -5.18
C MET A 170 9.87 -12.19 -5.28
N PRO A 171 10.09 -13.25 -4.49
CA PRO A 171 9.16 -14.39 -4.45
C PRO A 171 7.86 -14.06 -3.71
N GLU A 172 6.82 -14.86 -3.89
CA GLU A 172 5.63 -14.78 -3.05
C GLU A 172 5.95 -15.23 -1.61
N SER A 173 5.13 -14.84 -0.64
CA SER A 173 5.37 -15.22 0.75
C SER A 173 5.37 -16.75 0.95
N PRO A 174 6.35 -17.30 1.70
CA PRO A 174 6.42 -18.74 1.95
C PRO A 174 5.20 -19.27 2.71
N LYS A 175 4.59 -18.46 3.61
CA LYS A 175 3.40 -18.90 4.33
C LYS A 175 2.16 -18.95 3.44
N PHE A 176 2.02 -17.99 2.53
CA PHE A 176 0.93 -17.96 1.56
C PHE A 176 1.03 -19.16 0.60
N LEU A 177 2.22 -19.40 0.03
CA LEU A 177 2.48 -20.53 -0.85
C LEU A 177 2.21 -21.87 -0.17
N LEU A 178 2.61 -22.00 1.09
CA LEU A 178 2.32 -23.17 1.89
C LEU A 178 0.81 -23.35 2.07
N ALA A 179 0.09 -22.31 2.50
CA ALA A 179 -1.36 -22.35 2.70
C ALA A 179 -2.17 -22.65 1.41
N GLN A 180 -1.60 -22.38 0.24
CA GLN A 180 -2.18 -22.72 -1.06
C GLN A 180 -1.90 -24.18 -1.49
N GLY A 181 -1.03 -24.90 -0.78
CA GLY A 181 -0.60 -26.25 -1.16
C GLY A 181 0.54 -26.28 -2.19
N ASN A 182 1.16 -25.13 -2.51
CA ASN A 182 2.23 -25.08 -3.49
C ASN A 182 3.59 -25.40 -2.86
N HIS A 183 3.83 -26.69 -2.58
CA HIS A 183 5.04 -27.16 -1.92
C HIS A 183 6.33 -26.83 -2.70
N LYS A 184 6.32 -26.92 -4.03
CA LYS A 184 7.49 -26.66 -4.88
C LYS A 184 7.91 -25.19 -4.83
N GLU A 185 6.97 -24.27 -4.99
CA GLU A 185 7.27 -22.83 -4.90
C GLU A 185 7.67 -22.42 -3.48
N THR A 186 7.08 -23.04 -2.46
CA THR A 186 7.46 -22.80 -1.06
C THR A 186 8.93 -23.13 -0.83
N ILE A 187 9.41 -24.29 -1.30
CA ILE A 187 10.82 -24.69 -1.21
C ILE A 187 11.72 -23.71 -1.98
N ASN A 188 11.31 -23.29 -3.19
CA ASN A 188 12.07 -22.32 -3.98
C ASN A 188 12.19 -20.95 -3.28
N CYS A 189 11.10 -20.49 -2.67
CA CYS A 189 11.09 -19.27 -1.87
C CYS A 189 12.04 -19.38 -0.65
N LEU A 190 12.00 -20.50 0.08
CA LEU A 190 12.91 -20.74 1.20
C LEU A 190 14.37 -20.82 0.77
N LYS A 191 14.67 -21.45 -0.38
CA LYS A 191 16.02 -21.44 -0.98
C LYS A 191 16.49 -20.03 -1.30
N PHE A 192 15.62 -19.20 -1.87
CA PHE A 192 15.92 -17.79 -2.16
C PHE A 192 16.30 -17.02 -0.90
N VAL A 193 15.50 -17.15 0.16
CA VAL A 193 15.76 -16.51 1.47
C VAL A 193 17.04 -17.03 2.11
N HIS A 194 17.28 -18.35 2.05
CA HIS A 194 18.49 -18.97 2.61
C HIS A 194 19.76 -18.46 1.91
N ARG A 195 19.74 -18.37 0.58
CA ARG A 195 20.85 -17.84 -0.21
C ARG A 195 21.19 -16.40 0.17
N TRP A 196 20.18 -15.58 0.42
CA TRP A 196 20.35 -14.20 0.90
C TRP A 196 20.94 -14.11 2.32
N ASN A 197 20.60 -15.05 3.21
CA ASN A 197 21.03 -15.01 4.60
C ASN A 197 22.40 -15.64 4.86
N SER A 198 22.76 -16.71 4.14
CA SER A 198 23.90 -17.55 4.51
C SER A 198 25.13 -17.41 3.61
N ASN A 199 25.06 -16.66 2.50
CA ASN A 199 26.14 -16.50 1.49
C ASN A 199 26.84 -17.81 1.04
N SER A 200 26.27 -18.95 1.42
CA SER A 200 26.71 -20.31 1.18
C SER A 200 25.70 -20.88 0.19
N GLY A 201 26.18 -21.45 -0.92
CA GLY A 201 25.36 -21.88 -2.06
C GLY A 201 24.28 -22.93 -1.75
N ASP A 202 23.80 -23.61 -2.80
CA ASP A 202 22.57 -24.44 -2.90
C ASP A 202 22.35 -25.61 -1.89
N LYS A 203 23.12 -25.70 -0.79
CA LYS A 203 22.93 -26.67 0.29
C LYS A 203 21.76 -26.30 1.20
N PHE A 204 20.54 -26.30 0.65
CA PHE A 204 19.32 -26.15 1.42
C PHE A 204 18.88 -27.52 1.99
N PRO A 205 18.85 -27.73 3.33
CA PRO A 205 18.68 -29.05 3.94
C PRO A 205 17.24 -29.59 3.92
N VAL A 206 16.25 -28.81 3.47
CA VAL A 206 14.83 -29.20 3.51
C VAL A 206 14.33 -29.57 2.11
N SER A 207 13.93 -30.84 1.95
CA SER A 207 13.45 -31.41 0.68
C SER A 207 11.93 -31.56 0.58
N SER A 208 11.22 -31.61 1.71
CA SER A 208 9.75 -31.76 1.74
C SER A 208 9.11 -31.05 2.93
N ILE A 209 7.92 -30.50 2.73
CA ILE A 209 7.12 -29.84 3.77
C ILE A 209 5.77 -30.56 3.84
N ILE A 210 5.42 -31.06 5.02
CA ILE A 210 4.14 -31.75 5.27
C ILE A 210 3.20 -30.74 5.91
N MET A 211 2.01 -30.56 5.33
CA MET A 211 0.94 -29.80 5.97
C MET A 211 -0.04 -30.76 6.68
N PRO A 212 -0.58 -30.38 7.84
CA PRO A 212 -1.81 -31.00 8.32
C PRO A 212 -2.91 -30.75 7.29
N SER A 213 -3.65 -31.79 6.92
CA SER A 213 -4.69 -31.79 5.88
C SER A 213 -5.64 -30.60 6.02
N SER A 214 -5.55 -29.65 5.10
CA SER A 214 -6.42 -28.46 5.02
C SER A 214 -7.71 -28.83 4.29
N ASN A 215 -8.86 -28.56 4.93
CA ASN A 215 -10.18 -28.68 4.33
C ASN A 215 -10.29 -27.82 3.06
N ASN A 216 -10.97 -28.37 2.04
CA ASN A 216 -11.25 -27.75 0.75
C ASN A 216 -11.77 -26.31 0.91
N LYS A 217 -11.05 -25.32 0.35
CA LYS A 217 -11.56 -23.95 0.19
C LYS A 217 -12.77 -24.02 -0.75
N SER A 218 -13.96 -23.67 -0.25
CA SER A 218 -15.14 -23.45 -1.08
C SER A 218 -14.91 -22.24 -1.99
N ASN A 219 -15.15 -22.41 -3.29
CA ASN A 219 -15.16 -21.32 -4.27
C ASN A 219 -16.42 -20.48 -4.06
N ASN A 220 -16.42 -19.65 -3.02
CA ASN A 220 -17.43 -18.62 -2.85
C ASN A 220 -17.08 -17.43 -3.76
N GLY A 221 -18.07 -16.77 -4.35
CA GLY A 221 -17.86 -15.57 -5.17
C GLY A 221 -17.11 -14.47 -4.39
N PHE A 222 -16.44 -13.55 -5.09
CA PHE A 222 -15.62 -12.48 -4.48
C PHE A 222 -16.35 -11.74 -3.35
N PHE A 223 -17.61 -11.33 -3.60
CA PHE A 223 -18.42 -10.60 -2.62
C PHE A 223 -18.86 -11.48 -1.45
N ASP A 224 -19.25 -12.74 -1.68
CA ASP A 224 -19.60 -13.68 -0.61
C ASP A 224 -18.39 -14.01 0.26
N GLY A 225 -17.22 -14.15 -0.35
CA GLY A 225 -15.94 -14.33 0.34
C GLY A 225 -15.61 -13.12 1.22
N LEU A 226 -15.70 -11.91 0.66
CA LEU A 226 -15.45 -10.66 1.39
C LEU A 226 -16.42 -10.47 2.57
N TYR A 227 -17.71 -10.73 2.34
CA TYR A 227 -18.75 -10.66 3.35
C TYR A 227 -18.49 -11.66 4.49
N LYS A 228 -18.20 -12.92 4.14
CA LYS A 228 -17.92 -13.97 5.12
C LYS A 228 -16.67 -13.68 5.96
N SER A 229 -15.57 -13.25 5.32
CA SER A 229 -14.35 -12.86 6.03
C SER A 229 -14.57 -11.71 7.01
N THR A 230 -15.41 -10.74 6.63
CA THR A 230 -15.74 -9.60 7.50
C THR A 230 -16.61 -10.06 8.68
N ILE A 231 -17.64 -10.86 8.44
CA ILE A 231 -18.52 -11.38 9.49
C ILE A 231 -17.78 -12.30 10.45
N ASP A 232 -16.89 -13.17 9.95
CA ASP A 232 -16.11 -14.07 10.81
C ASP A 232 -15.25 -13.29 11.81
N LEU A 233 -14.75 -12.11 11.41
CA LEU A 233 -14.00 -11.21 12.31
C LEU A 233 -14.86 -10.73 13.50
N PHE A 234 -16.13 -10.37 13.24
CA PHE A 234 -17.04 -9.86 14.26
C PHE A 234 -17.80 -10.95 15.04
N THR A 235 -17.84 -12.17 14.51
CA THR A 235 -18.55 -13.32 15.12
C THR A 235 -17.59 -14.22 15.91
N SER A 236 -16.28 -14.05 15.72
CA SER A 236 -15.23 -14.77 16.42
C SER A 236 -15.28 -14.62 17.95
N LYS A 237 -14.75 -15.64 18.65
CA LYS A 237 -14.51 -15.64 20.10
C LYS A 237 -13.71 -14.41 20.57
N PHE A 238 -12.98 -13.76 19.68
CA PHE A 238 -12.15 -12.58 19.94
C PHE A 238 -12.82 -11.23 19.65
N LYS A 239 -14.13 -11.18 19.34
CA LYS A 239 -14.83 -9.94 18.97
C LYS A 239 -14.67 -8.79 19.97
N VAL A 240 -14.69 -9.11 21.28
CA VAL A 240 -14.56 -8.11 22.35
C VAL A 240 -13.16 -7.48 22.31
N ILE A 241 -12.12 -8.29 22.13
CA ILE A 241 -10.73 -7.82 22.04
C ILE A 241 -10.54 -6.98 20.78
N ALA A 242 -11.10 -7.40 19.65
CA ALA A 242 -11.06 -6.63 18.41
C ALA A 242 -11.73 -5.25 18.57
N ILE A 243 -12.93 -5.19 19.15
CA ILE A 243 -13.65 -3.93 19.40
C ILE A 243 -12.86 -3.02 20.34
N VAL A 244 -12.35 -3.56 21.46
CA VAL A 244 -11.55 -2.80 22.42
C VAL A 244 -10.28 -2.26 21.77
N THR A 245 -9.59 -3.07 20.95
CA THR A 245 -8.39 -2.64 20.24
C THR A 245 -8.72 -1.55 19.21
N CYS A 246 -9.84 -1.65 18.50
CA CYS A 246 -10.30 -0.60 17.59
C CYS A 246 -10.60 0.70 18.32
N ILE A 247 -11.25 0.64 19.49
CA ILE A 247 -11.55 1.83 20.31
C ILE A 247 -10.24 2.46 20.83
N ILE A 248 -9.31 1.65 21.35
CA ILE A 248 -8.02 2.14 21.81
C ILE A 248 -7.27 2.82 20.67
N HIS A 249 -7.21 2.17 19.50
CA HIS A 249 -6.53 2.71 18.33
C HIS A 249 -7.19 4.00 17.83
N PHE A 250 -8.52 4.06 17.80
CA PHE A 250 -9.27 5.27 17.46
C PHE A 250 -8.93 6.41 18.44
N CYS A 251 -9.07 6.18 19.75
CA CYS A 251 -8.77 7.19 20.76
C CYS A 251 -7.30 7.66 20.72
N ALA A 252 -6.36 6.76 20.44
CA ALA A 252 -4.94 7.09 20.32
C ALA A 252 -4.62 7.90 19.06
N THR A 253 -5.36 7.67 17.97
CA THR A 253 -5.15 8.35 16.67
C THR A 253 -5.97 9.63 16.50
N THR A 254 -7.03 9.82 17.28
CA THR A 254 -7.83 11.07 17.32
C THR A 254 -7.23 12.18 18.20
N ARG A 255 -6.05 11.96 18.79
CA ARG A 255 -5.26 12.98 19.49
C ARG A 255 -4.16 13.51 18.60
#